data_AF-A0A932HQH8-F1
#
_entry.id   AF-A0A932HQH8-F1
#
_cell.length_a   1.000
_cell.length_b   1.000
_cell.length_c   1.000
_cell.angle_alpha   90.00
_cell.angle_beta   90.00
_cell.angle_gamma   90.00
#
_symmetry.space_group_name_H-M   'P 1'
#
loop_
_entity.id
_entity.type
_entity.pdbx_description
1 polymer ?
#
loop_
_entity_poly.entity_id
_entity_poly.type
_entity_poly.pdbx_seq_one_letter_code
_entity_poly.pdbx_strand_id
1 'polypeptide(L)'
;MKNSFGHSEHSVVPLNELRCVWMTAGILSYQLCDRSFDCDRCPLDAAMRKHYHSDQKAKTTPEQRADGPANLRTDYSYTSRHCWVRRWSESLVRVGIEPGFARALVSPKAVAFPSVGERVARDQVCLWIVTDGGTFPIPSPLTGEVWAVNSMLTEKPHKLEQYPYDQGWLFDLSVEGGSDEMEKLLTDRKAAESFARDDARLKELLHQALLNERPAVGPTLADGGEMHREVADILGAKKYFSILTKVFF
;
A
#
# COMPACT_ATOMS: atom_id res chain seq x y z
N MET A 1 -23.86 44.66 -20.16
CA MET A 1 -24.01 43.47 -19.31
C MET A 1 -24.03 42.24 -20.21
N LYS A 2 -23.17 41.27 -19.89
CA LYS A 2 -23.01 39.91 -20.45
C LYS A 2 -22.31 39.78 -21.81
N ASN A 3 -20.97 39.68 -21.72
CA ASN A 3 -20.11 39.02 -22.71
C ASN A 3 -20.38 37.52 -22.66
N SER A 4 -20.84 36.95 -23.77
CA SER A 4 -20.90 35.51 -23.99
C SER A 4 -19.58 35.08 -24.64
N PHE A 5 -18.64 34.58 -23.85
CA PHE A 5 -17.47 33.87 -24.38
C PHE A 5 -17.95 32.52 -24.91
N GLY A 6 -18.17 32.45 -26.23
CA GLY A 6 -18.27 31.18 -26.93
C GLY A 6 -16.91 30.51 -26.91
N HIS A 7 -16.75 29.46 -26.12
CA HIS A 7 -15.63 28.54 -26.28
C HIS A 7 -15.82 27.84 -27.62
N SER A 8 -15.04 28.24 -28.62
CA SER A 8 -14.85 27.44 -29.82
C SER A 8 -14.12 26.16 -29.40
N GLU A 9 -14.86 25.04 -29.37
CA GLU A 9 -14.25 23.71 -29.30
C GLU A 9 -13.48 23.46 -30.60
N HIS A 10 -12.25 23.99 -30.66
CA HIS A 10 -11.30 23.57 -31.67
C HIS A 10 -10.88 22.14 -31.33
N SER A 11 -11.55 21.17 -31.95
CA SER A 11 -11.11 19.79 -31.89
C SER A 11 -9.72 19.70 -32.54
N VAL A 12 -8.69 19.37 -31.75
CA VAL A 12 -7.31 19.19 -32.22
C VAL A 12 -7.23 18.06 -33.28
N VAL A 13 -8.24 17.20 -33.32
CA VAL A 13 -8.39 16.13 -34.31
C VAL A 13 -9.60 16.42 -35.21
N PRO A 14 -9.42 16.55 -36.54
CA PRO A 14 -10.50 16.65 -37.51
C PRO A 14 -11.56 15.54 -37.35
N LEU A 15 -12.84 15.90 -37.50
CA LEU A 15 -13.98 14.99 -37.29
C LEU A 15 -13.96 13.72 -38.16
N ASN A 16 -13.23 13.75 -39.28
CA ASN A 16 -13.13 12.66 -40.24
C ASN A 16 -11.88 11.78 -40.04
N GLU A 17 -11.06 12.03 -39.03
CA GLU A 17 -9.87 11.24 -38.76
C GLU A 17 -10.14 10.13 -37.74
N LEU A 18 -9.65 8.92 -38.07
CA LEU A 18 -9.84 7.73 -37.26
C LEU A 18 -8.96 7.84 -36.01
N ARG A 19 -9.56 8.17 -34.86
CA ARG A 19 -8.84 8.19 -33.58
C ARG A 19 -8.41 6.77 -33.19
N CYS A 20 -7.22 6.63 -32.61
CA CYS A 20 -6.78 5.36 -32.02
C CYS A 20 -7.76 4.95 -30.89
N VAL A 21 -7.98 3.64 -30.72
CA VAL A 21 -8.86 3.11 -29.67
C VAL A 21 -8.46 3.57 -28.26
N TRP A 22 -7.15 3.67 -27.99
CA TRP A 22 -6.61 4.14 -26.71
C TRP A 22 -6.78 5.66 -26.52
N MET A 23 -6.76 6.43 -27.61
CA MET A 23 -7.06 7.86 -27.59
C MET A 23 -8.56 8.09 -27.34
N THR A 24 -9.42 7.33 -28.02
CA THR A 24 -10.88 7.36 -27.79
C THR A 24 -11.24 6.99 -26.36
N ALA A 25 -10.52 6.03 -25.76
CA ALA A 25 -10.67 5.66 -24.35
C ALA A 25 -10.08 6.68 -23.35
N GLY A 26 -9.46 7.77 -23.83
CA GLY A 26 -8.85 8.81 -22.98
C GLY A 26 -7.54 8.41 -22.30
N ILE A 27 -6.92 7.31 -22.72
CA ILE A 27 -5.68 6.77 -22.14
C ILE A 27 -4.45 7.42 -22.80
N LEU A 28 -4.58 7.82 -24.06
CA LEU A 28 -3.59 8.61 -24.79
C LEU A 28 -4.14 10.00 -25.09
N SER A 29 -3.29 11.02 -24.96
CA SER A 29 -3.66 12.40 -25.27
C SER A 29 -3.87 12.63 -26.77
N TYR A 30 -3.05 12.03 -27.62
CA TYR A 30 -3.15 12.17 -29.08
C TYR A 30 -2.50 10.98 -29.79
N GLN A 31 -3.29 10.26 -30.60
CA GLN A 31 -2.80 9.32 -31.60
C GLN A 31 -3.90 9.00 -32.61
N LEU A 32 -3.60 9.15 -33.89
CA LEU A 32 -4.49 8.77 -34.99
C LEU A 32 -4.17 7.36 -35.48
N CYS A 33 -5.20 6.66 -35.94
CA CYS A 33 -5.09 5.32 -36.50
C CYS A 33 -4.73 5.42 -37.98
N ASP A 34 -3.52 4.97 -38.31
CA ASP A 34 -3.00 4.80 -39.66
C ASP A 34 -3.22 3.37 -40.21
N ARG A 35 -3.87 2.50 -39.41
CA ARG A 35 -4.00 1.06 -39.65
C ARG A 35 -5.44 0.58 -39.81
N SER A 36 -6.38 1.48 -40.12
CA SER A 36 -7.80 1.14 -40.35
C SER A 36 -8.43 0.26 -39.25
N PHE A 37 -8.07 0.53 -37.98
CA PHE A 37 -8.48 -0.23 -36.80
C PHE A 37 -8.07 -1.71 -36.75
N ASP A 38 -7.03 -2.11 -37.49
CA ASP A 38 -6.36 -3.42 -37.29
C ASP A 38 -5.50 -3.38 -36.02
N CYS A 39 -6.16 -3.40 -34.86
CA CYS A 39 -5.52 -3.35 -33.55
C CYS A 39 -4.66 -4.60 -33.27
N ASP A 40 -5.05 -5.77 -33.79
CA ASP A 40 -4.36 -7.03 -33.51
C ASP A 40 -2.94 -7.07 -34.08
N ARG A 41 -2.66 -6.28 -35.12
CA ARG A 41 -1.31 -6.10 -35.71
C ARG A 41 -0.70 -4.74 -35.43
N CYS A 42 -1.31 -3.95 -34.54
CA CYS A 42 -0.83 -2.62 -34.20
C CYS A 42 0.26 -2.71 -33.12
N PRO A 43 1.49 -2.23 -33.38
CA PRO A 43 2.57 -2.29 -32.40
C PRO A 43 2.28 -1.46 -31.15
N LEU A 44 1.59 -0.32 -31.31
CA LEU A 44 1.14 0.49 -30.18
C LEU A 44 0.10 -0.27 -29.35
N ASP A 45 -0.89 -0.91 -29.97
CA ASP A 45 -1.89 -1.70 -29.25
C ASP A 45 -1.26 -2.89 -28.53
N ALA A 46 -0.33 -3.60 -29.17
CA ALA A 46 0.40 -4.71 -28.55
C ALA A 46 1.22 -4.26 -27.32
N ALA A 47 1.92 -3.13 -27.41
CA ALA A 47 2.65 -2.55 -26.29
C ALA A 47 1.71 -2.06 -25.17
N MET A 48 0.63 -1.38 -25.54
CA MET A 48 -0.38 -0.88 -24.60
C MET A 48 -1.10 -2.02 -23.89
N ARG A 49 -1.53 -3.08 -24.59
CA ARG A 49 -2.13 -4.28 -23.99
C ARG A 49 -1.17 -4.94 -23.01
N LYS A 50 0.12 -5.05 -23.33
CA LYS A 50 1.13 -5.64 -22.43
C LYS A 50 1.25 -4.86 -21.11
N HIS A 51 1.26 -3.53 -21.16
CA HIS A 51 1.38 -2.67 -19.97
C HIS A 51 0.05 -2.44 -19.23
N TYR A 52 -1.05 -2.27 -19.96
CA TYR A 52 -2.38 -2.03 -19.40
C TYR A 52 -2.96 -3.30 -18.77
N HIS A 53 -2.76 -4.48 -19.38
CA HIS A 53 -3.14 -5.74 -18.73
C HIS A 53 -2.22 -6.13 -17.59
N SER A 54 -0.96 -5.67 -17.52
CA SER A 54 -0.15 -5.83 -16.31
C SER A 54 -0.69 -4.99 -15.15
N ASP A 55 -1.16 -3.77 -15.43
CA ASP A 55 -1.81 -2.91 -14.42
C ASP A 55 -3.22 -3.38 -14.04
N GLN A 56 -3.93 -4.09 -14.93
CA GLN A 56 -5.18 -4.76 -14.58
C GLN A 56 -4.98 -6.12 -13.89
N LYS A 57 -3.94 -6.90 -14.22
CA LYS A 57 -3.56 -8.11 -13.44
C LYS A 57 -3.07 -7.76 -12.04
N ALA A 58 -2.59 -6.53 -11.85
CA ALA A 58 -2.30 -5.95 -10.53
C ALA A 58 -3.58 -5.72 -9.68
N LYS A 59 -4.77 -5.70 -10.28
CA LYS A 59 -6.05 -5.85 -9.56
C LYS A 59 -6.37 -7.35 -9.43
N THR A 60 -5.64 -8.04 -8.56
CA THR A 60 -6.04 -9.36 -8.11
C THR A 60 -7.40 -9.30 -7.42
N THR A 61 -8.31 -10.18 -7.83
CA THR A 61 -9.58 -10.46 -7.15
C THR A 61 -9.28 -10.77 -5.67
N PRO A 62 -10.16 -10.42 -4.71
CA PRO A 62 -9.92 -10.62 -3.28
C PRO A 62 -9.54 -12.06 -2.89
N GLU A 63 -9.95 -13.06 -3.69
CA GLU A 63 -9.68 -14.48 -3.48
C GLU A 63 -8.21 -14.91 -3.68
N GLN A 64 -7.35 -14.09 -4.27
CA GLN A 64 -5.93 -14.45 -4.51
C GLN A 64 -4.94 -13.77 -3.55
N ARG A 65 -5.41 -12.97 -2.59
CA ARG A 65 -4.57 -12.38 -1.53
C ARG A 65 -4.43 -13.35 -0.36
N ALA A 66 -3.70 -14.45 -0.57
CA ALA A 66 -3.35 -15.37 0.48
C ALA A 66 -2.22 -14.81 1.36
N ASP A 67 -2.30 -13.56 1.83
CA ASP A 67 -1.29 -12.92 2.70
C ASP A 67 -1.93 -12.48 4.03
N GLY A 68 -2.62 -13.41 4.69
CA GLY A 68 -2.96 -13.26 6.11
C GLY A 68 -1.76 -13.60 7.01
N PRO A 69 -1.84 -13.41 8.34
CA PRO A 69 -0.76 -13.78 9.26
C PRO A 69 -0.33 -15.25 9.17
N ALA A 70 -1.14 -16.12 8.57
CA ALA A 70 -0.83 -17.52 8.30
C ALA A 70 0.18 -17.75 7.15
N ASN A 71 0.45 -16.74 6.30
CA ASN A 71 1.24 -16.88 5.08
C ASN A 71 2.40 -15.87 5.05
N LEU A 72 3.18 -15.83 6.13
CA LEU A 72 4.44 -15.11 6.15
C LEU A 72 5.47 -15.81 5.25
N ARG A 73 6.36 -15.02 4.62
CA ARG A 73 7.48 -15.56 3.84
C ARG A 73 8.48 -16.24 4.75
N THR A 74 8.86 -17.47 4.44
CA THR A 74 9.74 -18.31 5.26
C THR A 74 11.22 -17.94 5.12
N ASP A 75 11.60 -17.25 4.05
CA ASP A 75 12.95 -16.76 3.78
C ASP A 75 13.24 -15.38 4.40
N TYR A 76 12.34 -14.88 5.25
CA TYR A 76 12.41 -13.57 5.88
C TYR A 76 12.51 -13.73 7.40
N SER A 77 13.12 -12.75 8.05
CA SER A 77 13.08 -12.58 9.50
C SER A 77 12.09 -11.48 9.87
N TYR A 78 11.59 -11.49 11.10
CA TYR A 78 10.53 -10.58 11.53
C TYR A 78 10.82 -9.97 12.90
N THR A 79 10.15 -8.87 13.20
CA THR A 79 10.15 -8.25 14.53
C THR A 79 8.78 -8.40 15.18
N SER A 80 8.72 -8.28 16.50
CA SER A 80 7.43 -8.14 17.21
C SER A 80 6.69 -6.84 16.87
N ARG A 81 7.34 -5.90 16.19
CA ARG A 81 6.79 -4.61 15.75
C ARG A 81 6.38 -4.65 14.27
N HIS A 82 5.93 -5.81 13.80
CA HIS A 82 5.34 -6.00 12.46
C HIS A 82 6.26 -5.60 11.29
N CYS A 83 7.57 -5.55 11.49
CA CYS A 83 8.54 -5.37 10.41
C CYS A 83 9.08 -6.72 9.94
N TRP A 84 9.25 -6.87 8.63
CA TRP A 84 10.02 -7.95 8.03
C TRP A 84 11.40 -7.44 7.62
N VAL A 85 12.37 -8.36 7.62
CA VAL A 85 13.77 -8.12 7.28
C VAL A 85 14.21 -9.22 6.34
N ARG A 86 14.69 -8.84 5.15
CA ARG A 86 15.23 -9.76 4.15
C ARG A 86 16.71 -9.45 3.93
N ARG A 87 17.54 -10.49 3.94
CA ARG A 87 18.96 -10.35 3.62
C ARG A 87 19.18 -10.04 2.13
N TRP A 88 20.00 -9.02 1.84
CA TRP A 88 20.42 -8.67 0.47
C TRP A 88 21.89 -9.03 0.22
N SER A 89 22.75 -8.84 1.22
CA SER A 89 24.15 -9.31 1.25
C SER A 89 24.56 -9.69 2.67
N GLU A 90 25.85 -9.93 2.95
CA GLU A 90 26.34 -10.28 4.29
C GLU A 90 26.01 -9.21 5.35
N SER A 91 26.14 -7.93 5.00
CA SER A 91 25.90 -6.81 5.92
C SER A 91 24.71 -5.93 5.53
N LEU A 92 24.11 -6.12 4.35
CA LEU A 92 22.97 -5.31 3.90
C LEU A 92 21.67 -6.09 4.00
N VAL A 93 20.68 -5.50 4.66
CA VAL A 93 19.32 -6.02 4.75
C VAL A 93 18.31 -5.03 4.20
N ARG A 94 17.18 -5.54 3.73
CA ARG A 94 16.01 -4.76 3.33
C ARG A 94 14.92 -4.90 4.38
N VAL A 95 14.28 -3.78 4.72
CA VAL A 95 13.25 -3.70 5.76
C VAL A 95 11.93 -3.25 5.15
N GLY A 96 10.82 -3.82 5.62
CA GLY A 96 9.46 -3.35 5.34
C GLY A 96 8.48 -3.76 6.43
N ILE A 97 7.19 -3.51 6.23
CA ILE A 97 6.13 -3.95 7.15
C ILE A 97 5.40 -5.18 6.61
N GLU A 98 4.98 -6.04 7.52
CA GLU A 98 4.25 -7.26 7.18
C GLU A 98 2.82 -6.98 6.68
N PRO A 99 2.22 -7.86 5.85
CA PRO A 99 0.98 -7.61 5.14
C PRO A 99 -0.24 -7.28 6.02
N GLY A 100 -0.36 -7.89 7.20
CA GLY A 100 -1.45 -7.66 8.15
C GLY A 100 -1.46 -6.21 8.61
N PHE A 101 -0.34 -5.74 9.16
CA PHE A 101 -0.17 -4.35 9.56
C PHE A 101 -0.28 -3.39 8.37
N ALA A 102 0.32 -3.72 7.22
CA ALA A 102 0.24 -2.90 6.01
C ALA A 102 -1.22 -2.65 5.55
N ARG A 103 -2.06 -3.70 5.57
CA ARG A 103 -3.50 -3.58 5.30
C ARG A 103 -4.23 -2.80 6.37
N ALA A 104 -3.86 -2.98 7.64
CA ALA A 104 -4.50 -2.29 8.75
C ALA A 104 -4.25 -0.77 8.74
N LEU A 105 -3.20 -0.27 8.08
CA LEU A 105 -2.96 1.18 7.96
C LEU A 105 -4.09 1.93 7.26
N VAL A 106 -4.73 1.29 6.27
CA VAL A 106 -5.80 1.82 5.40
C VAL A 106 -5.42 3.17 4.77
N SER A 107 -5.11 3.16 3.46
CA SER A 107 -4.79 4.38 2.69
C SER A 107 -3.62 5.22 3.27
N PRO A 108 -2.40 4.66 3.35
CA PRO A 108 -1.23 5.43 3.74
C PRO A 108 -1.03 6.64 2.81
N LYS A 109 -0.76 7.81 3.39
CA LYS A 109 -0.65 9.11 2.68
C LYS A 109 0.78 9.56 2.46
N ALA A 110 1.69 9.22 3.36
CA ALA A 110 3.10 9.56 3.23
C ALA A 110 3.96 8.65 4.10
N VAL A 111 5.25 8.59 3.76
CA VAL A 111 6.29 7.96 4.59
C VAL A 111 7.37 9.01 4.83
N ALA A 112 7.65 9.29 6.10
CA ALA A 112 8.76 10.13 6.51
C ALA A 112 9.95 9.22 6.83
N PHE A 113 10.89 9.14 5.89
CA PHE A 113 12.06 8.28 5.97
C PHE A 113 13.21 8.91 6.79
N PRO A 114 14.12 8.10 7.34
CA PRO A 114 15.41 8.58 7.83
C PRO A 114 16.28 9.05 6.66
N SER A 115 17.33 9.78 6.97
CA SER A 115 18.31 10.18 5.95
C SER A 115 19.19 9.01 5.55
N VAL A 116 19.58 8.93 4.28
CA VAL A 116 20.66 8.01 3.87
C VAL A 116 21.96 8.42 4.56
N GLY A 117 22.68 7.46 5.14
CA GLY A 117 23.83 7.66 6.01
C GLY A 117 23.49 7.89 7.48
N GLU A 118 22.21 7.96 7.85
CA GLU A 118 21.79 8.09 9.24
C GLU A 118 22.03 6.80 10.02
N ARG A 119 22.59 6.93 11.23
CA ARG A 119 22.75 5.82 12.17
C ARG A 119 21.46 5.63 12.97
N VAL A 120 20.93 4.42 12.93
CA VAL A 120 19.72 4.02 13.66
C VAL A 120 20.04 2.89 14.63
N ALA A 121 19.38 2.89 15.79
CA ALA A 121 19.53 1.85 16.79
C ALA A 121 18.32 0.91 16.80
N ARG A 122 18.56 -0.37 17.07
CA ARG A 122 17.51 -1.36 17.24
C ARG A 122 16.45 -0.88 18.24
N ASP A 123 15.18 -1.12 17.90
CA ASP A 123 14.00 -0.76 18.69
C ASP A 123 13.79 0.76 18.91
N GLN A 124 14.64 1.62 18.33
CA GLN A 124 14.41 3.08 18.27
C GLN A 124 13.64 3.45 17.01
N VAL A 125 12.71 4.41 17.13
CA VAL A 125 11.94 4.93 15.99
C VAL A 125 12.88 5.57 14.98
N CYS A 126 12.78 5.15 13.73
CA CYS A 126 13.60 5.66 12.63
C CYS A 126 12.80 6.23 11.46
N LEU A 127 11.52 5.88 11.35
CA LEU A 127 10.63 6.42 10.30
C LEU A 127 9.19 6.50 10.79
N TRP A 128 8.37 7.21 10.02
CA TRP A 128 6.94 7.35 10.31
C TRP A 128 6.08 7.12 9.08
N ILE A 129 4.95 6.43 9.26
CA ILE A 129 3.92 6.27 8.23
C ILE A 129 2.72 7.14 8.59
N VAL A 130 2.29 8.00 7.68
CA VAL A 130 1.20 8.95 7.88
C VAL A 130 -0.08 8.44 7.23
N THR A 131 -1.20 8.50 7.95
CA THR A 131 -2.54 8.20 7.45
C THR A 131 -3.48 9.37 7.75
N ASP A 132 -4.74 9.30 7.31
CA ASP A 132 -5.76 10.30 7.66
C ASP A 132 -6.05 10.36 9.16
N GLY A 133 -5.80 9.26 9.88
CA GLY A 133 -6.09 9.13 11.30
C GLY A 133 -4.97 9.57 12.24
N GLY A 134 -3.73 9.58 11.76
CA GLY A 134 -2.55 9.92 12.54
C GLY A 134 -1.26 9.37 11.95
N THR A 135 -0.22 9.28 12.79
CA THR A 135 1.11 8.88 12.38
C THR A 135 1.58 7.67 13.18
N PHE A 136 2.08 6.64 12.49
CA PHE A 136 2.62 5.42 13.07
C PHE A 136 4.15 5.47 13.10
N PRO A 137 4.79 5.41 14.27
CA PRO A 137 6.24 5.32 14.37
C PRO A 137 6.71 3.90 14.05
N ILE A 138 7.75 3.75 13.24
CA ILE A 138 8.32 2.44 12.92
C ILE A 138 9.75 2.35 13.48
N PRO A 139 10.01 1.41 14.41
CA PRO A 139 11.33 1.22 14.97
C PRO A 139 12.26 0.48 14.00
N SER A 140 13.56 0.77 14.08
CA SER A 140 14.55 0.01 13.34
C SER A 140 14.63 -1.42 13.88
N PRO A 141 14.62 -2.45 13.02
CA PRO A 141 14.72 -3.84 13.47
C PRO A 141 16.11 -4.19 14.00
N LEU A 142 17.14 -3.47 13.56
CA LEU A 142 18.55 -3.73 13.86
C LEU A 142 19.29 -2.39 14.01
N THR A 143 20.45 -2.43 14.68
CA THR A 143 21.35 -1.27 14.74
C THR A 143 22.20 -1.22 13.47
N GLY A 144 22.35 -0.04 12.88
CA GLY A 144 23.06 0.10 11.62
C GLY A 144 23.02 1.49 11.02
N GLU A 145 23.42 1.58 9.77
CA GLU A 145 23.40 2.79 8.96
C GLU A 145 22.44 2.63 7.78
N VAL A 146 21.55 3.61 7.57
CA VAL A 146 20.59 3.60 6.48
C VAL A 146 21.32 3.73 5.15
N TRP A 147 21.25 2.70 4.31
CA TRP A 147 21.96 2.66 3.03
C TRP A 147 21.14 3.24 1.89
N ALA A 148 19.84 2.95 1.86
CA ALA A 148 18.92 3.45 0.84
C ALA A 148 17.49 3.52 1.39
N VAL A 149 16.65 4.36 0.79
CA VAL A 149 15.22 4.46 1.09
C VAL A 149 14.40 4.24 -0.18
N ASN A 150 13.18 3.73 -0.05
CA ASN A 150 12.30 3.51 -1.18
C ASN A 150 11.62 4.81 -1.63
N SER A 151 12.28 5.56 -2.50
CA SER A 151 11.77 6.83 -3.04
C SER A 151 10.44 6.70 -3.78
N MET A 152 10.05 5.51 -4.23
CA MET A 152 8.74 5.28 -4.85
C MET A 152 7.59 5.61 -3.89
N LEU A 153 7.77 5.37 -2.58
CA LEU A 153 6.72 5.58 -1.59
C LEU A 153 6.46 7.07 -1.31
N THR A 154 7.34 7.97 -1.76
CA THR A 154 7.09 9.42 -1.72
C THR A 154 5.94 9.80 -2.66
N GLU A 155 5.86 9.18 -3.83
CA GLU A 155 4.80 9.44 -4.81
C GLU A 155 3.63 8.44 -4.70
N LYS A 156 3.92 7.21 -4.29
CA LYS A 156 2.97 6.08 -4.30
C LYS A 156 2.93 5.35 -2.95
N PRO A 157 2.53 6.03 -1.86
CA PRO A 157 2.50 5.45 -0.52
C PRO A 157 1.55 4.25 -0.40
N HIS A 158 0.49 4.20 -1.22
CA HIS A 158 -0.45 3.06 -1.31
C HIS A 158 0.22 1.72 -1.67
N LYS A 159 1.46 1.73 -2.18
CA LYS A 159 2.22 0.51 -2.45
C LYS A 159 2.62 -0.25 -1.18
N LEU A 160 2.70 0.43 -0.04
CA LEU A 160 2.85 -0.23 1.27
C LEU A 160 1.74 -1.25 1.50
N GLU A 161 0.49 -0.81 1.30
CA GLU A 161 -0.70 -1.62 1.51
C GLU A 161 -0.86 -2.71 0.43
N GLN A 162 -0.58 -2.37 -0.83
CA GLN A 162 -0.83 -3.27 -1.96
C GLN A 162 0.24 -4.35 -2.19
N TYR A 163 1.52 -4.02 -1.96
CA TYR A 163 2.66 -4.88 -2.28
C TYR A 163 3.71 -4.86 -1.17
N PRO A 164 3.35 -5.21 0.08
CA PRO A 164 4.20 -5.02 1.27
C PRO A 164 5.59 -5.67 1.17
N TYR A 165 5.72 -6.82 0.49
CA TYR A 165 7.01 -7.50 0.31
C TYR A 165 7.81 -7.06 -0.92
N ASP A 166 7.13 -6.50 -1.93
CA ASP A 166 7.75 -6.23 -3.22
C ASP A 166 7.99 -4.73 -3.41
N GLN A 167 6.96 -3.95 -3.79
CA GLN A 167 7.09 -2.51 -4.03
C GLN A 167 6.99 -1.67 -2.75
N GLY A 168 6.54 -2.27 -1.64
CA GLY A 168 6.29 -1.66 -0.34
C GLY A 168 7.44 -1.76 0.66
N TRP A 169 8.65 -2.16 0.24
CA TRP A 169 9.82 -2.07 1.12
C TRP A 169 10.09 -0.62 1.54
N LEU A 170 10.67 -0.42 2.71
CA LEU A 170 10.87 0.91 3.30
C LEU A 170 12.30 1.42 3.06
N PHE A 171 13.29 0.70 3.58
CA PHE A 171 14.70 1.09 3.50
C PHE A 171 15.62 -0.12 3.51
N ASP A 172 16.84 0.08 3.02
CA ASP A 172 17.96 -0.84 3.14
C ASP A 172 18.87 -0.36 4.27
N LEU A 173 19.36 -1.29 5.09
CA LEU A 173 20.14 -1.02 6.29
C LEU A 173 21.45 -1.82 6.26
N SER A 174 22.57 -1.12 6.40
CA SER A 174 23.87 -1.75 6.66
C SER A 174 23.95 -2.08 8.15
N VAL A 175 23.90 -3.37 8.49
CA VAL A 175 23.81 -3.89 9.85
C VAL A 175 25.18 -3.84 10.53
N GLU A 176 25.22 -3.29 11.74
CA GLU A 176 26.37 -3.38 12.63
C GLU A 176 26.37 -4.72 13.39
N GLY A 177 27.54 -5.34 13.55
CA GLY A 177 27.67 -6.60 14.32
C GLY A 177 27.56 -7.89 13.48
N GLY A 178 27.32 -7.78 12.17
CA GLY A 178 27.37 -8.92 11.24
C GLY A 178 26.09 -9.75 11.17
N SER A 179 26.20 -10.94 10.56
CA SER A 179 25.05 -11.80 10.22
C SER A 179 24.25 -12.32 11.42
N ASP A 180 24.90 -12.46 12.57
CA ASP A 180 24.36 -13.09 13.78
C ASP A 180 23.27 -12.22 14.43
N GLU A 181 23.26 -10.92 14.15
CA GLU A 181 22.21 -10.02 14.62
C GLU A 181 20.82 -10.42 14.08
N MET A 182 20.76 -10.99 12.87
CA MET A 182 19.50 -11.47 12.29
C MET A 182 18.96 -12.70 13.01
N GLU A 183 19.80 -13.51 13.67
CA GLU A 183 19.36 -14.69 14.42
C GLU A 183 18.55 -14.31 15.68
N LYS A 184 18.69 -13.06 16.13
CA LYS A 184 17.93 -12.48 17.24
C LYS A 184 16.53 -12.01 16.83
N LEU A 185 16.19 -12.07 15.54
CA LEU A 185 14.87 -11.74 15.02
C LEU A 185 13.94 -12.96 15.09
N LEU A 186 12.64 -12.74 14.93
CA LEU A 186 11.66 -13.80 14.91
C LEU A 186 11.74 -14.56 13.58
N THR A 187 11.60 -15.87 13.66
CA THR A 187 11.28 -16.69 12.49
C THR A 187 9.84 -16.43 12.05
N ASP A 188 9.53 -16.74 10.80
CA ASP A 188 8.19 -16.75 10.23
C ASP A 188 7.15 -17.41 11.16
N ARG A 189 7.44 -18.61 11.69
CA ARG A 189 6.50 -19.31 12.58
C ARG A 189 6.20 -18.55 13.87
N LYS A 190 7.23 -18.05 14.54
CA LYS A 190 7.06 -17.27 15.79
C LYS A 190 6.36 -15.95 15.55
N ALA A 191 6.67 -15.31 14.41
CA ALA A 191 6.03 -14.07 13.99
C ALA A 191 4.55 -14.30 13.66
N ALA A 192 4.21 -15.35 12.91
CA ALA A 192 2.83 -15.71 12.57
C ALA A 192 1.98 -15.93 13.82
N GLU A 193 2.51 -16.63 14.83
CA GLU A 193 1.84 -16.82 16.12
C GLU A 193 1.58 -15.49 16.84
N SER A 194 2.52 -14.53 16.78
CA SER A 194 2.34 -13.20 17.38
C SER A 194 1.32 -12.38 16.61
N PHE A 195 1.50 -12.25 15.30
CA PHE A 195 0.64 -11.42 14.46
C PHE A 195 -0.79 -11.95 14.42
N ALA A 196 -1.00 -13.28 14.50
CA ALA A 196 -2.33 -13.85 14.63
C ALA A 196 -3.05 -13.41 15.92
N ARG A 197 -2.32 -13.22 17.04
CA ARG A 197 -2.91 -12.68 18.27
C ARG A 197 -3.29 -11.21 18.12
N ASP A 198 -2.43 -10.43 17.49
CA ASP A 198 -2.68 -9.01 17.23
C ASP A 198 -3.86 -8.81 16.26
N ASP A 199 -3.94 -9.63 15.21
CA ASP A 199 -5.08 -9.69 14.28
C ASP A 199 -6.39 -10.04 14.99
N ALA A 200 -6.37 -11.04 15.88
CA ALA A 200 -7.55 -11.42 16.66
C ALA A 200 -7.99 -10.27 17.57
N ARG A 201 -7.03 -9.61 18.23
CA ARG A 201 -7.28 -8.45 19.10
C ARG A 201 -7.84 -7.27 18.30
N LEU A 202 -7.30 -7.00 17.12
CA LEU A 202 -7.80 -5.95 16.23
C LEU A 202 -9.26 -6.21 15.83
N LYS A 203 -9.58 -7.45 15.39
CA LYS A 203 -10.94 -7.84 15.02
C LYS A 203 -11.93 -7.64 16.17
N GLU A 204 -11.55 -8.04 17.38
CA GLU A 204 -12.38 -7.87 18.57
C GLU A 204 -12.64 -6.38 18.87
N LEU A 205 -11.61 -5.55 18.88
CA LEU A 205 -11.75 -4.11 19.14
C LEU A 205 -12.57 -3.40 18.06
N LEU A 206 -12.40 -3.77 16.78
CA LEU A 206 -13.21 -3.24 15.69
C LEU A 206 -14.67 -3.68 15.81
N HIS A 207 -14.92 -4.94 16.15
CA HIS A 207 -16.27 -5.45 16.35
C HIS A 207 -16.99 -4.68 17.47
N GLN A 208 -16.34 -4.53 18.63
CA GLN A 208 -16.88 -3.74 19.74
C GLN A 208 -17.11 -2.29 19.36
N ALA A 209 -16.17 -1.66 18.64
CA ALA A 209 -16.30 -0.27 18.21
C ALA A 209 -17.48 -0.06 17.26
N LEU A 210 -17.72 -1.00 16.34
CA LEU A 210 -18.84 -0.98 15.39
C LEU A 210 -20.18 -1.22 16.08
N LEU A 211 -20.24 -2.12 17.07
CA LEU A 211 -21.46 -2.32 17.85
C LEU A 211 -21.89 -1.05 18.58
N ASN A 212 -20.93 -0.27 19.08
CA ASN A 212 -21.20 1.00 19.76
C ASN A 212 -21.63 2.14 18.81
N GLU A 213 -21.39 2.02 17.50
CA GLU A 213 -21.90 2.97 16.49
C GLU A 213 -23.32 2.62 16.03
N ARG A 214 -23.90 1.50 16.48
CA ARG A 214 -25.26 1.14 16.08
C ARG A 214 -26.25 2.17 16.64
N PRO A 215 -27.09 2.78 15.79
CA PRO A 215 -28.09 3.72 16.26
C PRO A 215 -29.08 3.01 17.19
N ALA A 216 -29.65 3.74 18.15
CA ALA A 216 -30.57 3.20 19.15
C ALA A 216 -31.92 2.73 18.58
N VAL A 217 -32.18 3.01 17.30
CA VAL A 217 -33.33 2.46 16.59
C VAL A 217 -32.99 1.03 16.16
N GLY A 218 -33.87 0.08 16.50
CA GLY A 218 -33.70 -1.35 16.18
C GLY A 218 -33.52 -1.61 14.68
N PRO A 219 -33.42 -2.89 14.24
CA PRO A 219 -33.15 -3.22 12.84
C PRO A 219 -34.13 -2.50 11.90
N THR A 220 -33.61 -1.57 11.10
CA THR A 220 -34.37 -0.83 10.09
C THR A 220 -34.21 -1.50 8.72
N LEU A 221 -35.20 -1.27 7.84
CA LEU A 221 -35.08 -1.64 6.43
C LEU A 221 -34.00 -0.77 5.77
N ALA A 222 -33.13 -1.39 4.95
CA ALA A 222 -32.12 -0.65 4.20
C ALA A 222 -32.81 0.24 3.15
N ASP A 223 -32.71 1.55 3.31
CA ASP A 223 -33.35 2.57 2.46
C ASP A 223 -32.42 3.14 1.38
N GLY A 224 -31.28 2.48 1.14
CA GLY A 224 -30.29 2.87 0.13
C GLY A 224 -29.14 3.67 0.72
N GLY A 225 -28.23 2.99 1.43
CA GLY A 225 -27.01 3.58 1.98
C GLY A 225 -25.84 3.59 0.99
N GLU A 226 -24.86 4.46 1.26
CA GLU A 226 -23.58 4.46 0.55
C GLU A 226 -22.73 3.26 0.99
N MET A 227 -22.12 2.56 0.03
CA MET A 227 -21.26 1.43 0.34
C MET A 227 -19.90 1.93 0.84
N HIS A 228 -19.69 1.85 2.14
CA HIS A 228 -18.36 2.00 2.72
C HIS A 228 -17.50 0.79 2.35
N ARG A 229 -16.28 1.06 1.86
CA ARG A 229 -15.35 0.00 1.44
C ARG A 229 -14.48 -0.46 2.60
N GLU A 230 -14.19 0.45 3.54
CA GLU A 230 -13.31 0.18 4.67
C GLU A 230 -14.01 0.48 6.00
N VAL A 231 -13.65 -0.27 7.04
CA VAL A 231 -14.16 -0.05 8.41
C VAL A 231 -13.76 1.33 8.95
N ALA A 232 -12.63 1.85 8.49
CA ALA A 232 -12.15 3.19 8.83
C ALA A 232 -13.13 4.30 8.38
N ASP A 233 -13.87 4.09 7.29
CA ASP A 233 -14.86 5.05 6.79
C ASP A 233 -16.08 5.12 7.73
N ILE A 234 -16.45 3.98 8.32
CA ILE A 234 -17.58 3.88 9.26
C ILE A 234 -17.22 4.47 10.63
N LEU A 235 -16.06 4.10 11.18
CA LEU A 235 -15.64 4.54 12.51
C LEU A 235 -15.06 5.96 12.53
N GLY A 236 -14.68 6.48 11.36
CA GLY A 236 -13.88 7.69 11.22
C GLY A 236 -12.40 7.46 11.53
N ALA A 237 -11.55 8.20 10.81
CA ALA A 237 -10.11 8.00 10.80
C ALA A 237 -9.45 8.06 12.19
N LYS A 238 -9.87 8.99 13.07
CA LYS A 238 -9.30 9.13 14.43
C LYS A 238 -9.60 7.94 15.35
N LYS A 239 -10.85 7.44 15.33
CA LYS A 239 -11.26 6.31 16.16
C LYS A 239 -10.59 5.03 15.69
N TYR A 240 -10.55 4.82 14.37
CA TYR A 240 -9.83 3.71 13.76
C TYR A 240 -8.35 3.72 14.12
N PHE A 241 -7.68 4.88 13.96
CA PHE A 241 -6.29 5.07 14.38
C PHE A 241 -6.06 4.73 15.86
N SER A 242 -6.94 5.19 16.75
CA SER A 242 -6.85 4.86 18.18
C SER A 242 -7.00 3.37 18.50
N ILE A 243 -7.69 2.59 17.66
CA ILE A 243 -7.79 1.14 17.81
C ILE A 243 -6.49 0.48 17.37
N LEU A 244 -5.95 0.89 16.21
CA LEU A 244 -4.69 0.35 15.68
C LEU A 244 -3.53 0.58 16.66
N THR A 245 -3.42 1.77 17.24
CA THR A 245 -2.35 2.07 18.21
C THR A 245 -2.42 1.18 19.44
N LYS A 246 -3.60 0.77 19.91
CA LYS A 246 -3.75 -0.16 21.05
C LYS A 246 -3.30 -1.59 20.74
N VAL A 247 -3.25 -1.96 19.46
CA VAL A 247 -2.88 -3.30 19.01
C VAL A 247 -1.40 -3.36 18.69
N PHE A 248 -0.91 -2.43 17.87
CA PHE A 248 0.44 -2.51 17.29
C PHE A 248 1.52 -1.77 18.11
N PHE A 249 1.12 -0.92 19.08
CA PHE A 249 2.04 -0.07 19.84
C PHE A 249 1.88 -0.22 21.36
#